data_AF-A0A8T6U550-F1
#
_entry.id   AF-A0A8T6U550-F1
#
_cell.length_a   1.000
_cell.length_b   1.000
_cell.length_c   1.000
_cell.angle_alpha   90.00
_cell.angle_beta   90.00
_cell.angle_gamma   90.00
#
_symmetry.space_group_name_H-M   'P 1'
#
loop_
_entity.id
_entity.type
_entity.pdbx_description
1 polymer ?
#
loop_
_entity_poly.entity_id
_entity_poly.type
_entity_poly.pdbx_seq_one_letter_code
_entity_poly.pdbx_strand_id
1 'polypeptide(L)'
;MFKAKQKIFQIGDIKVGGQPGELPILLIGNIFYKGMPEVTDHEKGSFDEKSVLKWIRKAEELAERTGVPHFLDVMANHPKAMEKYVMFVSDQGDVP
;
A
#
# COMPACT_ATOMS: atom_id res chain seq x y z
N MET A 1 -28.86 -1.69 -0.49
CA MET A 1 -28.05 -1.31 -1.68
C MET A 1 -28.22 0.18 -1.95
N PHE A 2 -27.19 0.81 -2.50
CA PHE A 2 -27.24 2.23 -2.86
C PHE A 2 -28.12 2.44 -4.10
N LYS A 3 -28.93 3.51 -4.08
CA LYS A 3 -29.78 3.90 -5.23
C LYS A 3 -28.96 4.44 -6.40
N ALA A 4 -27.85 5.12 -6.11
CA ALA A 4 -26.94 5.60 -7.13
C ALA A 4 -26.15 4.45 -7.76
N LYS A 5 -25.96 4.49 -9.08
CA LYS A 5 -25.12 3.52 -9.80
C LYS A 5 -23.67 3.64 -9.31
N GLN A 6 -23.18 2.58 -8.67
CA GLN A 6 -21.79 2.50 -8.23
C GLN A 6 -20.88 2.19 -9.42
N LYS A 7 -19.64 2.65 -9.34
CA LYS A 7 -18.60 2.36 -10.33
C LYS A 7 -17.64 1.34 -9.73
N ILE A 8 -17.05 0.52 -10.61
CA ILE A 8 -15.91 -0.33 -10.28
C ILE A 8 -14.75 0.17 -11.12
N PHE A 9 -13.62 0.43 -10.46
CA PHE A 9 -12.36 0.79 -11.10
C PHE A 9 -11.39 -0.39 -11.00
N GLN A 10 -10.61 -0.60 -12.06
CA GLN A 10 -9.50 -1.54 -12.08
C GLN A 10 -8.20 -0.74 -11.90
N ILE A 11 -7.42 -1.06 -10.87
CA ILE A 11 -6.13 -0.43 -10.55
C ILE A 11 -5.13 -1.56 -10.33
N GLY A 12 -4.14 -1.68 -11.21
CA GLY A 12 -3.36 -2.91 -11.33
C GLY A 12 -4.28 -4.11 -11.54
N ASP A 13 -4.11 -5.16 -10.75
CA ASP A 13 -4.97 -6.35 -10.76
C ASP A 13 -6.15 -6.27 -9.78
N ILE A 14 -6.31 -5.17 -9.04
CA ILE A 14 -7.32 -5.01 -8.00
C ILE A 14 -8.53 -4.19 -8.51
N LYS A 15 -9.73 -4.68 -8.18
CA LYS A 15 -11.01 -3.97 -8.42
C LYS A 15 -11.47 -3.26 -7.16
N VAL A 16 -11.91 -2.01 -7.29
CA VAL A 16 -12.37 -1.17 -6.17
C VAL A 16 -13.71 -0.51 -6.50
N GLY A 17 -14.63 -0.52 -5.53
CA GLY A 17 -15.95 0.11 -5.64
C GLY A 17 -17.09 -0.92 -5.63
N GLY A 18 -18.15 -0.64 -6.37
CA GLY A 18 -19.33 -1.52 -6.46
C GLY A 18 -20.34 -1.37 -5.31
N GLN A 19 -21.36 -2.22 -5.30
CA GLN A 19 -22.36 -2.31 -4.24
C GLN A 19 -21.81 -3.07 -3.02
N PRO A 20 -22.37 -2.87 -1.82
CA PRO A 20 -22.00 -3.68 -0.65
C PRO A 20 -22.18 -5.18 -0.94
N GLY A 21 -21.10 -5.96 -0.77
CA GLY A 21 -21.06 -7.40 -1.04
C GLY A 21 -20.65 -7.80 -2.47
N GLU A 22 -20.43 -6.85 -3.37
CA GLU A 22 -19.99 -7.14 -4.76
C GLU A 22 -18.48 -7.43 -4.83
N LEU A 23 -17.68 -6.72 -4.04
CA LEU A 23 -16.24 -6.88 -3.91
C LEU A 23 -15.85 -6.91 -2.43
N PRO A 24 -14.73 -7.56 -2.06
CA PRO A 24 -14.18 -7.45 -0.72
C PRO A 24 -13.79 -5.99 -0.42
N ILE A 25 -13.66 -5.68 0.88
CA ILE A 25 -13.10 -4.38 1.29
C ILE A 25 -11.66 -4.25 0.77
N LEU A 26 -11.24 -3.04 0.44
CA LEU A 26 -9.83 -2.73 0.17
C LEU A 26 -9.21 -2.15 1.45
N LEU A 27 -8.04 -2.65 1.83
CA LEU A 27 -7.22 -2.05 2.89
C LEU A 27 -6.10 -1.20 2.28
N ILE A 28 -5.71 -0.12 2.94
CA ILE A 28 -4.58 0.71 2.49
C ILE A 28 -3.57 0.78 3.64
N GLY A 29 -2.41 0.15 3.43
CA GLY A 29 -1.35 0.02 4.43
C GLY A 29 -0.37 1.17 4.34
N ASN A 30 -0.22 1.92 5.42
CA ASN A 30 0.65 3.10 5.45
C ASN A 30 2.12 2.71 5.70
N ILE A 31 3.04 3.24 4.89
CA ILE A 31 4.49 3.01 5.02
C ILE A 31 5.28 4.32 4.91
N PHE A 32 6.41 4.37 5.60
CA PHE A 32 7.30 5.53 5.71
C PHE A 32 6.70 6.79 6.35
N TYR A 33 5.56 6.66 7.04
CA TYR A 33 4.95 7.73 7.80
C TYR A 33 5.92 8.32 8.85
N LYS A 34 5.70 9.59 9.20
CA LYS A 34 6.57 10.29 10.16
C LYS A 34 6.63 9.55 11.49
N GLY A 35 7.83 9.19 11.92
CA GLY A 35 8.06 8.47 13.19
C GLY A 35 7.95 6.96 13.07
N MET A 36 7.85 6.41 11.86
CA MET A 36 8.00 4.97 11.62
C MET A 36 9.39 4.52 12.11
N PRO A 37 9.50 3.54 13.03
CA PRO A 37 10.78 3.16 13.64
C PRO A 37 11.84 2.66 12.67
N GLU A 38 11.42 2.06 11.55
CA GLU A 38 12.29 1.53 10.51
C GLU A 38 12.93 2.64 9.67
N VAL A 39 12.44 3.88 9.74
CA VAL A 39 13.01 5.02 9.02
C VAL A 39 14.03 5.73 9.90
N THR A 40 15.29 5.68 9.49
CA THR A 40 16.41 6.27 10.25
C THR A 40 16.69 7.72 9.88
N ASP A 41 16.35 8.13 8.65
CA ASP A 41 16.48 9.52 8.19
C ASP A 41 15.37 9.84 7.17
N HIS A 42 14.35 10.58 7.61
CA HIS A 42 13.22 10.99 6.75
C HIS A 42 13.61 12.03 5.70
N GLU A 43 14.71 12.77 5.85
CA GLU A 43 15.14 13.77 4.86
C GLU A 43 15.89 13.09 3.72
N LYS A 44 16.75 12.13 4.05
CA LYS A 44 17.55 11.39 3.06
C LYS A 44 16.86 10.16 2.50
N GLY A 45 15.76 9.72 3.10
CA GLY A 45 15.06 8.49 2.74
C GLY A 45 15.86 7.24 3.12
N SER A 46 16.49 7.23 4.29
CA SER A 46 17.22 6.07 4.80
C SER A 46 16.34 5.27 5.76
N PHE A 47 16.27 3.95 5.56
CA PHE A 47 15.42 3.05 6.31
C PHE A 47 15.99 1.62 6.32
N ASP A 48 15.47 0.77 7.20
CA ASP A 48 15.75 -0.66 7.21
C ASP A 48 14.87 -1.38 6.18
N GLU A 49 15.44 -1.57 4.98
CA GLU A 49 14.78 -2.27 3.88
C GLU A 49 14.26 -3.65 4.26
N LYS A 50 14.99 -4.42 5.07
CA LYS A 50 14.59 -5.78 5.46
C LYS A 50 13.36 -5.76 6.34
N SER A 51 13.31 -4.83 7.30
CA SER A 51 12.17 -4.68 8.20
C SER A 51 10.94 -4.16 7.46
N VAL A 52 11.09 -3.19 6.56
CA VAL A 52 9.99 -2.69 5.72
C VAL A 52 9.48 -3.78 4.78
N LEU A 53 10.37 -4.51 4.11
CA LEU A 53 9.99 -5.62 3.22
C LEU A 53 9.19 -6.68 3.97
N LYS A 54 9.56 -6.99 5.22
CA LYS A 54 8.81 -7.93 6.05
C LYS A 54 7.36 -7.48 6.26
N TRP A 55 7.11 -6.17 6.43
CA TRP A 55 5.75 -5.65 6.55
C TRP A 55 4.96 -5.78 5.25
N ILE A 56 5.57 -5.46 4.11
CA ILE A 56 4.94 -5.62 2.78
C ILE A 56 4.58 -7.08 2.54
N ARG A 57 5.52 -8.02 2.72
CA ARG A 57 5.26 -9.47 2.58
C ARG A 57 4.20 -9.97 3.55
N LYS A 58 4.11 -9.39 4.75
CA LYS A 58 3.06 -9.76 5.70
C LYS A 58 1.68 -9.32 5.22
N ALA A 59 1.56 -8.13 4.63
CA ALA A 59 0.32 -7.66 4.03
C ALA A 59 -0.11 -8.53 2.85
N GLU A 60 0.82 -8.91 1.98
CA GLU A 60 0.58 -9.84 0.87
C GLU A 60 0.10 -11.23 1.36
N GLU A 61 0.79 -11.82 2.34
CA GLU A 61 0.39 -13.10 2.95
C GLU A 61 -1.04 -13.03 3.52
N LEU A 62 -1.38 -11.92 4.20
CA LEU A 62 -2.72 -11.72 4.76
C LEU A 62 -3.77 -11.53 3.65
N ALA A 63 -3.44 -10.80 2.59
CA ALA A 63 -4.33 -10.61 1.46
C ALA A 63 -4.64 -11.94 0.76
N GLU A 64 -3.63 -12.77 0.51
CA GLU A 64 -3.80 -14.12 -0.07
C GLU A 64 -4.69 -15.00 0.81
N ARG A 65 -4.44 -15.00 2.13
CA ARG A 65 -5.17 -15.85 3.08
C ARG A 65 -6.62 -15.43 3.31
N THR A 66 -6.91 -14.14 3.22
CA THR A 66 -8.24 -13.60 3.56
C THR A 66 -9.07 -13.23 2.34
N GLY A 67 -8.45 -13.13 1.16
CA GLY A 67 -9.06 -12.58 -0.05
C GLY A 67 -9.33 -11.06 0.02
N VAL A 68 -8.81 -10.38 1.04
CA VAL A 68 -8.94 -8.92 1.20
C VAL A 68 -7.77 -8.24 0.50
N PRO A 69 -7.98 -7.54 -0.63
CA PRO A 69 -6.90 -6.85 -1.33
C PRO A 69 -6.37 -5.67 -0.51
N HIS A 70 -5.17 -5.22 -0.86
CA HIS A 70 -4.57 -4.04 -0.24
C HIS A 70 -3.82 -3.16 -1.25
N PHE A 71 -3.67 -1.89 -0.90
CA PHE A 71 -2.73 -0.94 -1.52
C PHE A 71 -1.71 -0.46 -0.49
N LEU A 72 -0.65 0.19 -0.96
CA LEU A 72 0.35 0.85 -0.13
C LEU A 72 0.20 2.37 -0.20
N ASP A 73 0.10 3.01 0.95
CA ASP A 73 0.17 4.47 1.08
C ASP A 73 1.61 4.86 1.43
N VAL A 74 2.34 5.35 0.42
CA VAL A 74 3.75 5.74 0.51
C VAL A 74 3.84 7.20 0.97
N MET A 75 4.25 7.42 2.22
CA MET A 75 4.37 8.77 2.77
C MET A 75 5.81 9.30 2.76
N ALA A 76 5.98 10.58 2.42
CA ALA A 76 7.23 11.29 2.63
C ALA A 76 7.00 12.80 2.77
N ASN A 77 7.83 13.45 3.59
CA ASN A 77 7.83 14.92 3.72
C ASN A 77 8.92 15.60 2.87
N HIS A 78 9.79 14.81 2.23
CA HIS A 78 10.94 15.30 1.47
C HIS A 78 10.95 14.64 0.08
N PRO A 79 11.12 15.41 -1.01
CA PRO A 79 11.11 14.85 -2.37
C PRO A 79 12.14 13.73 -2.59
N LYS A 80 13.34 13.89 -2.05
CA LYS A 80 14.42 12.89 -2.14
C LYS A 80 14.06 11.57 -1.43
N ALA A 81 13.34 11.66 -0.32
CA ALA A 81 12.86 10.48 0.38
C ALA A 81 11.73 9.80 -0.40
N MET A 82 10.78 10.57 -0.95
CA MET A 82 9.70 10.06 -1.78
C MET A 82 10.22 9.24 -2.97
N GLU A 83 11.20 9.77 -3.70
CA GLU A 83 11.82 9.09 -4.84
C GLU A 83 12.35 7.71 -4.45
N LYS A 84 13.12 7.63 -3.35
CA LYS A 84 13.67 6.37 -2.84
C LYS A 84 12.59 5.40 -2.38
N TYR A 85 11.60 5.89 -1.64
CA TYR A 85 10.53 5.04 -1.10
C TYR A 85 9.68 4.44 -2.21
N VAL A 86 9.27 5.25 -3.19
CA VAL A 86 8.51 4.76 -4.35
C VAL A 86 9.34 3.77 -5.15
N MET A 87 10.61 4.07 -5.45
CA MET A 87 11.49 3.11 -6.13
C MET A 87 11.58 1.78 -5.39
N PHE A 88 11.86 1.82 -4.08
CA PHE A 88 11.94 0.61 -3.27
C PHE A 88 10.66 -0.22 -3.30
N VAL A 89 9.50 0.43 -3.16
CA VAL A 89 8.18 -0.23 -3.16
C VAL A 89 7.88 -0.85 -4.52
N SER A 90 8.11 -0.10 -5.61
CA SER A 90 7.89 -0.59 -6.98
C SER A 90 8.76 -1.79 -7.34
N ASP A 91 9.95 -1.93 -6.74
CA ASP A 91 10.81 -3.09 -6.94
C ASP A 91 10.31 -4.37 -6.24
N GLN A 92 9.36 -4.28 -5.29
CA GLN A 92 8.90 -5.45 -4.51
C GLN A 92 7.72 -6.20 -5.14
N GLY A 93 6.97 -5.55 -6.03
CA GLY A 93 5.80 -6.13 -6.71
C GLY A 93 4.87 -5.07 -7.30
N ASP A 94 3.76 -5.53 -7.88
CA ASP A 94 2.80 -4.71 -8.63
C ASP A 94 1.63 -4.21 -7.77
N VAL A 95 1.74 -4.28 -6.44
CA VAL A 95 0.71 -3.76 -5.53
C VAL A 95 0.65 -2.23 -5.68
N PRO A 96 -0.52 -1.66 -6.03
CA PRO A 96 -0.68 -0.22 -6.19
C PRO A 96 -0.51 0.60 -4.90
#